data_AF-A0A0L1JKM3-F1
#
_entry.id   AF-A0A0L1JKM3-F1
#
_cell.length_a   1.000
_cell.length_b   1.000
_cell.length_c   1.000
_cell.angle_alpha   90.00
_cell.angle_beta   90.00
_cell.angle_gamma   90.00
#
_symmetry.space_group_name_H-M   'P 1'
#
loop_
_entity.id
_entity.type
_entity.pdbx_description
1 polymer ?
#
loop_
_entity_poly.entity_id
_entity_poly.type
_entity_poly.pdbx_seq_one_letter_code
_entity_poly.pdbx_strand_id
1 'polypeptide(L)'
;MGAAWQGGAAIVKRAGGFRLIGGKRLSTLPGERSNMSEPEASPEFKLPASRLPVVFGLLIFGFGIAAGFLLAFSQAGLEDSAALIVSVFLGAILVLSIIGVVLFVFRGILMRRAFGVVEAQMESFAGPLADIAQGAADRDPTGTIQAGRNLLQLSFARYAWLSARRWIIASLTGLIAAMAALAGTALLFKQNQHLEDQLRALEVQNQRISDQSALLATQVELAEAARNAEIAVEITNIAALLGEALDRKAARDAAEGAPAHENPWAGMVPVLDPVTDIDQSLRMRIVAASRAAKPYRFLEPLYRAYDDNDKIRVAMQRRTDLFGSNPGLAAAMSTGQDVAEQSLIARPASPERAQLLLTLVQSGLRDTESLSYYGLDLSFAAAEDLTFTAVSLENAMLSYAAFDRSAILEGRFGGAQLENASFASAWLRDTTFASLPGEEARGPYRAEGEVYPTFMAGTSFADAFIQRSIFDNIQAIAVQFDGATLMGARFDGAALPGATFRNAVLFDVSFDGAALNSVDFDGAYVARPDFINMLAERAAPGTFRPDRYEIDEVPMGEVAAALATRAVFSPDDLADMAGGFTAWRIRRVEDF
;
A
#
# COMPACT_ATOMS: atom_id res chain seq x y z
N MET A 1 21.71 -10.47 -8.93
CA MET A 1 22.18 -11.69 -8.24
C MET A 1 22.00 -11.48 -6.74
N GLY A 2 21.08 -12.21 -6.12
CA GLY A 2 20.73 -12.11 -4.70
C GLY A 2 19.41 -12.83 -4.47
N ALA A 3 19.47 -14.01 -3.84
CA ALA A 3 18.37 -14.96 -3.73
C ALA A 3 17.33 -14.52 -2.68
N ALA A 4 16.06 -14.51 -3.08
CA ALA A 4 14.92 -14.26 -2.21
C ALA A 4 14.38 -15.58 -1.65
N TRP A 5 14.23 -15.61 -0.32
CA TRP A 5 13.44 -16.56 0.44
C TRP A 5 11.95 -16.44 0.11
N GLN A 6 11.26 -17.56 -0.10
CA GLN A 6 9.80 -17.64 -0.06
C GLN A 6 9.37 -18.63 1.03
N GLY A 7 8.47 -18.16 1.90
CA GLY A 7 7.72 -18.97 2.85
C GLY A 7 6.21 -18.81 2.62
N GLY A 8 5.48 -19.83 3.04
CA GLY A 8 4.02 -19.85 3.22
C GLY A 8 3.24 -20.39 2.01
N ALA A 9 2.15 -21.14 2.13
CA ALA A 9 1.45 -21.73 3.27
C ALA A 9 0.38 -22.72 2.74
N ALA A 10 -0.15 -23.52 3.67
CA ALA A 10 -1.57 -23.89 3.80
C ALA A 10 -2.06 -25.32 3.42
N ILE A 11 -2.89 -25.81 4.35
CA ILE A 11 -4.16 -26.57 4.23
C ILE A 11 -4.23 -27.97 4.88
N VAL A 12 -5.16 -28.00 5.85
CA VAL A 12 -5.74 -29.02 6.71
C VAL A 12 -6.58 -30.08 5.95
N LYS A 13 -6.59 -31.34 6.42
CA LYS A 13 -7.77 -32.22 6.35
C LYS A 13 -7.82 -33.26 7.50
N ARG A 14 -8.96 -33.26 8.22
CA ARG A 14 -9.43 -34.26 9.21
C ARG A 14 -9.90 -35.56 8.54
N ALA A 15 -9.86 -36.70 9.25
CA ALA A 15 -11.04 -37.55 9.57
C ALA A 15 -10.71 -38.88 10.31
N GLY A 16 -11.57 -39.23 11.29
CA GLY A 16 -11.92 -40.59 11.76
C GLY A 16 -11.16 -41.10 13.00
N GLY A 17 -11.75 -41.55 14.11
CA GLY A 17 -13.13 -41.88 14.46
C GLY A 17 -13.14 -43.03 15.49
N PHE A 18 -13.69 -42.79 16.69
CA PHE A 18 -13.75 -43.70 17.85
C PHE A 18 -14.89 -44.74 17.72
N ARG A 19 -14.77 -45.92 18.37
CA ARG A 19 -15.92 -46.72 18.83
C ARG A 19 -15.62 -47.53 20.11
N LEU A 20 -16.51 -47.38 21.08
CA LEU A 20 -16.61 -48.04 22.40
C LEU A 20 -17.75 -49.08 22.37
N ILE A 21 -17.59 -50.21 23.07
CA ILE A 21 -18.66 -51.11 23.60
C ILE A 21 -18.07 -51.74 24.89
N GLY A 22 -18.51 -51.45 26.13
CA GLY A 22 -19.64 -52.05 26.88
C GLY A 22 -19.45 -53.57 27.10
N GLY A 23 -19.42 -54.23 28.27
CA GLY A 23 -19.84 -53.99 29.65
C GLY A 23 -20.73 -55.16 30.12
N LYS A 24 -20.33 -55.95 31.15
CA LYS A 24 -21.14 -56.51 32.28
C LYS A 24 -20.57 -57.80 32.96
N ARG A 25 -21.01 -57.94 34.22
CA ARG A 25 -20.63 -58.83 35.36
C ARG A 25 -21.24 -60.25 35.37
N LEU A 26 -20.87 -60.99 36.44
CA LEU A 26 -21.46 -62.18 37.15
C LEU A 26 -20.76 -63.52 36.81
N SER A 27 -20.49 -64.49 37.69
CA SER A 27 -20.95 -64.90 39.04
C SER A 27 -20.09 -66.10 39.53
N THR A 28 -19.63 -66.22 40.80
CA THR A 28 -20.04 -67.22 41.85
C THR A 28 -20.73 -68.50 41.34
N LEU A 29 -20.49 -69.78 41.69
CA LEU A 29 -19.97 -70.61 42.84
C LEU A 29 -20.04 -72.12 42.35
N PRO A 30 -19.96 -73.24 43.13
CA PRO A 30 -19.15 -73.72 44.30
C PRO A 30 -18.66 -75.21 44.21
N GLY A 31 -17.95 -75.70 45.25
CA GLY A 31 -17.86 -77.11 45.73
C GLY A 31 -16.71 -77.95 45.14
N GLU A 32 -15.95 -78.79 45.84
CA GLU A 32 -16.25 -79.61 47.03
C GLU A 32 -14.94 -80.15 47.69
N ARG A 33 -15.02 -80.50 48.97
CA ARG A 33 -13.94 -80.90 49.88
C ARG A 33 -13.60 -82.40 49.78
N SER A 34 -12.37 -82.80 50.16
CA SER A 34 -12.18 -83.92 51.10
C SER A 34 -10.76 -83.97 51.71
N ASN A 35 -10.76 -84.44 52.96
CA ASN A 35 -9.69 -84.52 53.97
C ASN A 35 -8.48 -85.38 53.59
N MET A 36 -7.32 -85.13 54.20
CA MET A 36 -6.62 -86.11 55.05
C MET A 36 -5.43 -85.47 55.83
N SER A 37 -5.53 -85.61 57.16
CA SER A 37 -4.51 -85.78 58.23
C SER A 37 -3.04 -85.33 58.07
N GLU A 38 -2.55 -84.62 59.10
CA GLU A 38 -1.13 -84.50 59.49
C GLU A 38 -0.42 -85.87 59.60
N PRO A 39 0.91 -85.89 59.43
CA PRO A 39 1.73 -86.22 60.59
C PRO A 39 2.97 -85.34 60.79
N GLU A 40 3.20 -85.03 62.06
CA GLU A 40 4.43 -84.83 62.85
C GLU A 40 5.73 -84.24 62.25
N ALA A 41 6.28 -83.36 63.09
CA ALA A 41 7.46 -82.53 62.92
C ALA A 41 8.81 -83.27 62.95
N SER A 42 9.79 -82.70 62.24
CA SER A 42 11.22 -82.61 62.64
C SER A 42 11.99 -81.68 61.68
N PRO A 43 13.16 -81.15 62.08
CA PRO A 43 13.38 -79.99 62.93
C PRO A 43 13.74 -78.70 62.15
N GLU A 44 13.49 -77.54 62.76
CA GLU A 44 13.85 -76.21 62.25
C GLU A 44 15.35 -76.07 61.92
N PHE A 45 15.67 -75.78 60.66
CA PHE A 45 16.96 -75.21 60.28
C PHE A 45 16.85 -73.67 60.30
N LYS A 46 17.25 -73.05 61.41
CA LYS A 46 17.30 -71.58 61.56
C LYS A 46 18.42 -70.99 60.69
N LEU A 47 18.04 -70.29 59.63
CA LEU A 47 18.93 -69.36 58.93
C LEU A 47 19.20 -68.13 59.83
N PRO A 48 20.44 -67.60 59.88
CA PRO A 48 20.74 -66.42 60.69
C PRO A 48 19.99 -65.20 60.14
N ALA A 49 19.34 -64.45 61.05
CA ALA A 49 18.56 -63.26 60.76
C ALA A 49 19.31 -62.29 59.83
N SER A 50 18.81 -62.14 58.60
CA SER A 50 19.34 -61.18 57.63
C SER A 50 19.03 -59.76 58.10
N ARG A 51 20.05 -58.90 58.23
CA ARG A 51 19.90 -57.45 58.47
C ARG A 51 19.44 -56.65 57.23
N LEU A 52 18.86 -57.33 56.23
CA LEU A 52 18.28 -56.71 55.02
C LEU A 52 17.13 -55.72 55.31
N PRO A 53 16.20 -55.95 56.26
CA PRO A 53 15.11 -55.00 56.51
C PRO A 53 15.57 -53.72 57.21
N VAL A 54 16.71 -53.74 57.91
CA VAL A 54 17.28 -52.55 58.58
C VAL A 54 17.93 -51.60 57.57
N VAL A 55 18.64 -52.13 56.57
CA VAL A 55 19.23 -51.32 55.49
C VAL A 55 18.15 -50.76 54.58
N PHE A 56 17.12 -51.56 54.27
CA PHE A 56 15.97 -51.10 53.49
C PHE A 56 15.16 -50.04 54.26
N GLY A 57 14.99 -50.22 55.58
CA GLY A 57 14.38 -49.23 56.47
C GLY A 57 15.17 -47.93 56.56
N LEU A 58 16.50 -47.97 56.60
CA LEU A 58 17.36 -46.78 56.57
C LEU A 58 17.30 -46.04 55.23
N LEU A 59 17.16 -46.75 54.11
CA LEU A 59 16.99 -46.14 52.79
C LEU A 59 15.61 -45.47 52.66
N ILE A 60 14.54 -46.11 53.15
CA ILE A 60 13.19 -45.51 53.19
C ILE A 60 13.14 -44.31 54.14
N PHE A 61 13.84 -44.39 55.28
CA PHE A 61 13.96 -43.28 56.22
C PHE A 61 14.75 -42.11 55.63
N GLY A 62 15.86 -42.39 54.95
CA GLY A 62 16.62 -41.39 54.19
C GLY A 62 15.80 -40.75 53.07
N PHE A 63 14.97 -41.54 52.38
CA PHE A 63 14.00 -41.04 51.39
C PHE A 63 12.96 -40.12 52.05
N GLY A 64 12.42 -40.48 53.21
CA GLY A 64 11.47 -39.66 53.96
C GLY A 64 12.05 -38.33 54.44
N ILE A 65 13.30 -38.31 54.91
CA ILE A 65 13.99 -37.08 55.34
C ILE A 65 14.32 -36.19 54.14
N ALA A 66 14.83 -36.76 53.05
CA ALA A 66 15.18 -35.99 51.86
C ALA A 66 13.93 -35.41 51.17
N ALA A 67 12.85 -36.19 51.06
CA ALA A 67 11.57 -35.73 50.53
C ALA A 67 10.93 -34.67 51.45
N GLY A 68 11.02 -34.84 52.77
CA GLY A 68 10.55 -33.86 53.75
C GLY A 68 11.32 -32.54 53.71
N PHE A 69 12.65 -32.59 53.52
CA PHE A 69 13.48 -31.40 53.39
C PHE A 69 13.20 -30.62 52.09
N LEU A 70 12.94 -31.33 50.99
CA LEU A 70 12.57 -30.73 49.70
C LEU A 70 11.18 -30.08 49.72
N LEU A 71 10.19 -30.72 50.37
CA LEU A 71 8.84 -30.16 50.54
C LEU A 71 8.82 -28.98 51.52
N ALA A 72 9.69 -28.97 52.53
CA ALA A 72 9.80 -27.86 53.48
C ALA A 72 10.37 -26.59 52.84
N PHE A 73 11.27 -26.71 51.85
CA PHE A 73 11.83 -25.56 51.13
C PHE A 73 10.96 -25.06 49.96
N SER A 74 9.95 -25.83 49.53
CA SER A 74 9.05 -25.42 48.45
C SER A 74 7.86 -24.55 48.91
N GLN A 75 7.78 -24.22 50.21
CA GLN A 75 6.71 -23.40 50.79
C GLN A 75 6.90 -21.88 50.59
N ALA A 76 7.97 -21.45 49.92
CA ALA A 76 8.20 -20.04 49.58
C ALA A 76 7.89 -19.79 48.08
N GLY A 77 6.62 -19.48 47.78
CA GLY A 77 6.21 -18.88 46.49
C GLY A 77 5.99 -19.87 45.33
N LEU A 78 4.74 -20.31 45.17
CA LEU A 78 4.25 -21.23 44.14
C LEU A 78 3.87 -20.54 42.81
N GLU A 79 4.56 -19.46 42.42
CA GLU A 79 4.28 -18.80 41.12
C GLU A 79 5.05 -19.42 39.95
N ASP A 80 6.14 -20.16 40.20
CA ASP A 80 6.88 -20.88 39.17
C ASP A 80 6.87 -22.39 39.45
N SER A 81 5.92 -23.11 38.84
CA SER A 81 5.86 -24.58 38.86
C SER A 81 7.16 -25.25 38.37
N ALA A 82 7.99 -24.51 37.63
CA ALA A 82 9.31 -24.93 37.19
C ALA A 82 10.30 -25.13 38.36
N ALA A 83 10.24 -24.30 39.40
CA ALA A 83 11.16 -24.38 40.55
C ALA A 83 10.93 -25.68 41.36
N LEU A 84 9.68 -26.10 41.49
CA LEU A 84 9.30 -27.34 42.17
C LEU A 84 9.72 -28.58 41.37
N ILE A 85 9.60 -28.54 40.04
CA ILE A 85 10.07 -29.64 39.18
C ILE A 85 11.61 -29.75 39.25
N VAL A 86 12.33 -28.64 39.14
CA VAL A 86 13.79 -28.62 39.21
C VAL A 86 14.29 -29.16 40.55
N SER A 87 13.67 -28.78 41.67
CA SER A 87 14.09 -29.25 43.00
C SER A 87 13.87 -30.77 43.19
N VAL A 88 12.76 -31.33 42.67
CA VAL A 88 12.49 -32.78 42.67
C VAL A 88 13.54 -33.54 41.85
N PHE A 89 13.87 -33.07 40.65
CA PHE A 89 14.91 -33.69 39.81
C PHE A 89 16.29 -33.59 40.44
N LEU A 90 16.66 -32.44 41.01
CA LEU A 90 17.94 -32.25 41.69
C LEU A 90 18.05 -33.18 42.92
N GLY A 91 16.95 -33.33 43.67
CA GLY A 91 16.83 -34.28 44.76
C GLY A 91 17.02 -35.74 44.31
N ALA A 92 16.38 -36.14 43.22
CA ALA A 92 16.54 -37.47 42.65
C ALA A 92 17.98 -37.74 42.15
N ILE A 93 18.62 -36.75 41.52
CA ILE A 93 20.04 -36.84 41.11
C ILE A 93 20.93 -37.02 42.34
N LEU A 94 20.72 -36.23 43.39
CA LEU A 94 21.47 -36.30 44.64
C LEU A 94 21.35 -37.70 45.27
N VAL A 95 20.13 -38.23 45.36
CA VAL A 95 19.88 -39.56 45.93
C VAL A 95 20.55 -40.66 45.11
N LEU A 96 20.40 -40.66 43.78
CA LEU A 96 21.06 -41.62 42.91
C LEU A 96 22.59 -41.54 42.99
N SER A 97 23.12 -40.33 43.14
CA SER A 97 24.55 -40.09 43.33
C SER A 97 25.04 -40.64 44.67
N ILE A 98 24.30 -40.42 45.76
CA ILE A 98 24.58 -40.98 47.09
C ILE A 98 24.53 -42.50 47.05
N ILE A 99 23.48 -43.09 46.44
CA ILE A 99 23.37 -44.55 46.26
C ILE A 99 24.57 -45.07 45.47
N GLY A 100 24.97 -44.38 44.40
CA GLY A 100 26.17 -44.72 43.62
C GLY A 100 27.45 -44.69 44.45
N VAL A 101 27.65 -43.65 45.26
CA VAL A 101 28.80 -43.51 46.16
C VAL A 101 28.80 -44.62 47.22
N VAL A 102 27.65 -44.90 47.84
CA VAL A 102 27.52 -45.97 48.84
C VAL A 102 27.83 -47.33 48.22
N LEU A 103 27.26 -47.64 47.05
CA LEU A 103 27.53 -48.90 46.34
C LEU A 103 28.99 -49.02 45.93
N PHE A 104 29.65 -47.91 45.59
CA PHE A 104 31.06 -47.88 45.24
C PHE A 104 31.98 -48.06 46.45
N VAL A 105 31.78 -47.29 47.53
CA VAL A 105 32.59 -47.34 48.75
C VAL A 105 32.45 -48.70 49.44
N PHE A 106 31.23 -49.21 49.54
CA PHE A 106 30.96 -50.49 50.21
C PHE A 106 31.05 -51.70 49.26
N ARG A 107 31.54 -51.54 48.02
CA ARG A 107 31.56 -52.61 47.01
C ARG A 107 32.19 -53.91 47.54
N GLY A 108 33.33 -53.82 48.22
CA GLY A 108 34.03 -55.01 48.73
C GLY A 108 33.27 -55.71 49.85
N ILE A 109 32.57 -54.95 50.70
CA ILE A 109 31.76 -55.49 51.81
C ILE A 109 30.48 -56.13 51.27
N LEU A 110 29.81 -55.47 50.32
CA LEU A 110 28.61 -55.97 49.66
C LEU A 110 28.89 -57.25 48.87
N MET A 111 29.97 -57.29 48.08
CA MET A 111 30.36 -58.47 47.31
C MET A 111 30.75 -59.64 48.21
N ARG A 112 31.50 -59.36 49.28
CA ARG A 112 31.88 -60.40 50.26
C ARG A 112 30.66 -60.98 50.98
N ARG A 113 29.65 -60.17 51.27
CA ARG A 113 28.44 -60.62 51.97
C ARG A 113 27.44 -61.33 51.07
N ALA A 114 27.31 -60.87 49.82
CA ALA A 114 26.34 -61.42 48.88
C ALA A 114 26.86 -62.66 48.13
N PHE A 115 28.14 -62.67 47.78
CA PHE A 115 28.75 -63.72 46.95
C PHE A 115 29.98 -64.38 47.59
N GLY A 116 30.40 -63.95 48.79
CA GLY A 116 31.57 -64.52 49.48
C GLY A 116 32.92 -64.01 48.99
N VAL A 117 32.95 -63.15 47.97
CA VAL A 117 34.18 -62.72 47.27
C VAL A 117 34.43 -61.22 47.45
N VAL A 118 35.68 -60.82 47.72
CA VAL A 118 36.05 -59.42 47.98
C VAL A 118 36.18 -58.60 46.69
N GLU A 119 36.77 -59.17 45.63
CA GLU A 119 36.92 -58.50 44.34
C GLU A 119 37.00 -59.51 43.18
N ALA A 120 36.14 -59.36 42.18
CA ALA A 120 36.10 -60.21 40.99
C ALA A 120 36.79 -59.52 39.81
N GLN A 121 38.13 -59.53 39.81
CA GLN A 121 38.97 -58.98 38.75
C GLN A 121 39.18 -60.03 37.64
N MET A 122 39.55 -59.64 36.41
CA MET A 122 39.84 -60.59 35.32
C MET A 122 40.86 -61.66 35.75
N GLU A 123 41.85 -61.25 36.53
CA GLU A 123 42.95 -62.09 37.02
C GLU A 123 42.49 -63.16 38.02
N SER A 124 41.40 -62.92 38.78
CA SER A 124 40.91 -63.89 39.76
C SER A 124 40.11 -65.05 39.17
N PHE A 125 39.84 -65.03 37.86
CA PHE A 125 39.25 -66.16 37.14
C PHE A 125 40.28 -67.24 36.75
N ALA A 126 41.56 -66.86 36.64
CA ALA A 126 42.61 -67.77 36.15
C ALA A 126 42.83 -68.97 37.07
N GLY A 127 42.79 -68.77 38.40
CA GLY A 127 42.96 -69.83 39.40
C GLY A 127 41.87 -70.91 39.30
N PRO A 128 40.59 -70.57 39.51
CA PRO A 128 39.50 -71.54 39.42
C PRO A 128 39.38 -72.22 38.05
N LEU A 129 39.72 -71.54 36.94
CA LEU A 129 39.78 -72.17 35.61
C LEU A 129 40.89 -73.21 35.51
N ALA A 130 42.08 -72.90 36.04
CA ALA A 130 43.20 -73.84 36.10
C ALA A 130 42.86 -75.04 36.99
N ASP A 131 42.23 -74.81 38.14
CA ASP A 131 41.81 -75.86 39.08
C ASP A 131 40.74 -76.80 38.49
N ILE A 132 39.81 -76.26 37.66
CA ILE A 132 38.84 -77.08 36.91
C ILE A 132 39.55 -77.93 35.86
N ALA A 133 40.49 -77.34 35.10
CA ALA A 133 41.24 -78.06 34.07
C ALA A 133 42.14 -79.15 34.66
N GLN A 134 42.78 -78.87 35.79
CA GLN A 134 43.65 -79.80 36.51
C GLN A 134 42.83 -80.90 37.21
N GLY A 135 41.72 -80.56 37.87
CA GLY A 135 40.82 -81.55 38.48
C GLY A 135 40.14 -82.48 37.46
N ALA A 136 39.86 -81.99 36.24
CA ALA A 136 39.38 -82.81 35.13
C ALA A 136 40.45 -83.77 34.59
N ALA A 137 41.72 -83.37 34.59
CA ALA A 137 42.85 -84.22 34.21
C ALA A 137 43.13 -85.29 35.28
N ASP A 138 43.05 -84.93 36.56
CA ASP A 138 43.34 -85.79 37.71
C ASP A 138 42.15 -86.69 38.14
N ARG A 139 41.01 -86.61 37.44
CA ARG A 139 39.74 -87.30 37.76
C ARG A 139 39.24 -87.04 39.18
N ASP A 140 39.37 -85.80 39.67
CA ASP A 140 38.76 -85.34 40.92
C ASP A 140 37.43 -84.60 40.63
N PRO A 141 36.29 -85.31 40.63
CA PRO A 141 34.99 -84.69 40.39
C PRO A 141 34.61 -83.69 41.49
N THR A 142 35.07 -83.91 42.72
CA THR A 142 34.75 -83.05 43.87
C THR A 142 35.46 -81.71 43.81
N GLY A 143 36.78 -81.69 43.58
CA GLY A 143 37.56 -80.46 43.40
C GLY A 143 37.11 -79.64 42.18
N THR A 144 36.81 -80.33 41.08
CA THR A 144 36.33 -79.71 39.83
C THR A 144 34.98 -79.02 40.01
N ILE A 145 34.02 -79.63 40.73
CA ILE A 145 32.71 -79.03 41.02
C ILE A 145 32.86 -77.81 41.95
N GLN A 146 33.75 -77.89 42.95
CA GLN A 146 34.02 -76.78 43.86
C GLN A 146 34.62 -75.57 43.13
N ALA A 147 35.62 -75.82 42.27
CA ALA A 147 36.24 -74.80 41.44
C ALA A 147 35.25 -74.22 40.41
N GLY A 148 34.37 -75.05 39.83
CA GLY A 148 33.25 -74.62 38.98
C GLY A 148 32.24 -73.71 39.70
N ARG A 149 31.88 -74.03 40.95
CA ARG A 149 31.02 -73.18 41.78
C ARG A 149 31.69 -71.85 42.12
N ASN A 150 32.99 -71.86 42.45
CA ASN A 150 33.75 -70.63 42.71
C ASN A 150 33.82 -69.74 41.46
N LEU A 151 34.04 -70.34 40.28
CA LEU A 151 34.02 -69.62 39.00
C LEU A 151 32.64 -69.00 38.73
N LEU A 152 31.56 -69.74 38.96
CA LEU A 152 30.20 -69.23 38.80
C LEU A 152 29.91 -68.08 39.78
N GLN A 153 30.33 -68.20 41.04
CA GLN A 153 30.18 -67.12 42.03
C GLN A 153 30.96 -65.85 41.63
N LEU A 154 32.19 -66.00 41.17
CA LEU A 154 32.99 -64.89 40.62
C LEU A 154 32.33 -64.24 39.40
N SER A 155 31.76 -65.06 38.51
CA SER A 155 31.06 -64.62 37.31
C SER A 155 29.79 -63.83 37.66
N PHE A 156 28.97 -64.36 38.57
CA PHE A 156 27.76 -63.69 39.05
C PHE A 156 28.07 -62.42 39.82
N ALA A 157 29.09 -62.41 40.68
CA ALA A 157 29.52 -61.22 41.41
C ALA A 157 29.94 -60.09 40.45
N ARG A 158 30.71 -60.42 39.40
CA ARG A 158 31.14 -59.45 38.39
C ARG A 158 29.97 -58.95 37.54
N TYR A 159 29.09 -59.85 37.11
CA TYR A 159 27.89 -59.49 36.36
C TYR A 159 26.96 -58.59 37.18
N ALA A 160 26.76 -58.90 38.46
CA ALA A 160 25.96 -58.10 39.38
C ALA A 160 26.54 -56.68 39.54
N TRP A 161 27.85 -56.55 39.70
CA TRP A 161 28.52 -55.25 39.78
C TRP A 161 28.41 -54.42 38.49
N LEU A 162 28.70 -55.05 37.34
CA LEU A 162 28.59 -54.38 36.04
C LEU A 162 27.15 -53.94 35.74
N SER A 163 26.18 -54.77 36.08
CA SER A 163 24.75 -54.47 35.93
C SER A 163 24.33 -53.32 36.84
N ALA A 164 24.75 -53.32 38.11
CA ALA A 164 24.47 -52.24 39.05
C ALA A 164 25.09 -50.91 38.59
N ARG A 165 26.37 -50.90 38.18
CA ARG A 165 27.04 -49.72 37.65
C ARG A 165 26.33 -49.18 36.40
N ARG A 166 26.02 -50.05 35.45
CA ARG A 166 25.34 -49.69 34.21
C ARG A 166 23.94 -49.15 34.48
N TRP A 167 23.22 -49.73 35.43
CA TRP A 167 21.90 -49.26 35.85
C TRP A 167 21.96 -47.86 36.48
N ILE A 168 22.94 -47.59 37.35
CA ILE A 168 23.13 -46.26 37.97
C ILE A 168 23.46 -45.21 36.90
N ILE A 169 24.40 -45.50 36.01
CA ILE A 169 24.78 -44.58 34.92
C ILE A 169 23.57 -44.32 34.02
N ALA A 170 22.87 -45.37 33.57
CA ALA A 170 21.70 -45.22 32.71
C ALA A 170 20.58 -44.40 33.39
N SER A 171 20.37 -44.61 34.69
CA SER A 171 19.36 -43.86 35.46
C SER A 171 19.74 -42.38 35.61
N LEU A 172 21.01 -42.07 35.89
CA LEU A 172 21.53 -40.70 35.95
C LEU A 172 21.43 -40.00 34.59
N THR A 173 21.85 -40.67 33.50
CA THR A 173 21.76 -40.10 32.15
C THR A 173 20.31 -39.85 31.74
N GLY A 174 19.41 -40.79 32.02
CA GLY A 174 17.97 -40.63 31.74
C GLY A 174 17.35 -39.48 32.53
N LEU A 175 17.72 -39.32 33.80
CA LEU A 175 17.23 -38.23 34.66
C LEU A 175 17.72 -36.85 34.19
N ILE A 176 18.99 -36.74 33.78
CA ILE A 176 19.56 -35.53 33.20
C ILE A 176 18.87 -35.18 31.87
N ALA A 177 18.64 -36.17 31.00
CA ALA A 177 17.95 -35.96 29.73
C ALA A 177 16.49 -35.50 29.94
N ALA A 178 15.77 -36.11 30.87
CA ALA A 178 14.41 -35.71 31.23
C ALA A 178 14.35 -34.28 31.80
N MET A 179 15.32 -33.90 32.64
CA MET A 179 15.44 -32.53 33.16
C MET A 179 15.72 -31.53 32.03
N ALA A 180 16.62 -31.85 31.10
CA ALA A 180 16.93 -31.00 29.95
C ALA A 180 15.70 -30.79 29.03
N ALA A 181 14.92 -31.85 28.78
CA ALA A 181 13.68 -31.77 28.01
C ALA A 181 12.63 -30.87 28.69
N LEU A 182 12.45 -31.00 30.00
CA LEU A 182 11.54 -30.17 30.78
C LEU A 182 11.98 -28.70 30.81
N ALA A 183 13.28 -28.45 31.03
CA ALA A 183 13.85 -27.10 31.01
C ALA A 183 13.69 -26.43 29.63
N GLY A 184 13.92 -27.16 28.54
CA GLY A 184 13.70 -26.68 27.18
C GLY A 184 12.23 -26.32 26.92
N THR A 185 11.30 -27.15 27.41
CA THR A 185 9.85 -26.90 27.27
C THR A 185 9.42 -25.67 28.08
N ALA A 186 9.92 -25.51 29.31
CA ALA A 186 9.64 -24.35 30.15
C ALA A 186 10.19 -23.06 29.55
N LEU A 187 11.41 -23.10 28.97
CA LEU A 187 12.01 -21.96 28.29
C LEU A 187 11.19 -21.56 27.06
N LEU A 188 10.75 -22.53 26.24
CA LEU A 188 9.85 -22.28 25.11
C LEU A 188 8.55 -21.62 25.55
N PHE A 189 7.96 -22.08 26.65
CA PHE A 189 6.74 -21.48 27.19
C PHE A 189 6.97 -20.02 27.63
N LYS A 190 8.05 -19.73 28.38
CA LYS A 190 8.39 -18.34 28.73
C LYS A 190 8.71 -17.49 27.50
N GLN A 191 9.38 -18.05 26.48
CA GLN A 191 9.62 -17.36 25.22
C GLN A 191 8.31 -17.02 24.52
N ASN A 192 7.35 -17.94 24.45
CA ASN A 192 6.03 -17.69 23.87
C ASN A 192 5.27 -16.61 24.64
N GLN A 193 5.33 -16.61 25.98
CA GLN A 193 4.73 -15.54 26.79
C GLN A 193 5.37 -14.18 26.47
N HIS A 194 6.70 -14.11 26.39
CA HIS A 194 7.39 -12.87 26.00
C HIS A 194 7.04 -12.42 24.57
N LEU A 195 6.88 -13.35 23.63
CA LEU A 195 6.42 -13.04 22.27
C LEU A 195 5.00 -12.47 22.27
N GLU A 196 4.08 -13.05 23.05
CA GLU A 196 2.72 -12.52 23.19
C GLU A 196 2.71 -11.11 23.80
N ASP A 197 3.53 -10.85 24.81
CA ASP A 197 3.65 -9.52 25.42
C ASP A 197 4.25 -8.50 24.42
N GLN A 198 5.25 -8.91 23.64
CA GLN A 198 5.82 -8.09 22.56
C GLN A 198 4.79 -7.80 21.46
N LEU A 199 4.01 -8.80 21.05
CA LEU A 199 2.95 -8.61 20.06
C LEU A 199 1.90 -7.62 20.55
N ARG A 200 1.43 -7.75 21.81
CA ARG A 200 0.50 -6.77 22.40
C ARG A 200 1.11 -5.36 22.46
N ALA A 201 2.38 -5.24 22.79
CA ALA A 201 3.07 -3.94 22.80
C ALA A 201 3.18 -3.33 21.39
N LEU A 202 3.47 -4.14 20.37
CA LEU A 202 3.51 -3.74 18.96
C LEU A 202 2.12 -3.32 18.45
N GLU A 203 1.07 -4.03 18.81
CA GLU A 203 -0.31 -3.67 18.48
C GLU A 203 -0.67 -2.30 19.06
N VAL A 204 -0.36 -2.06 20.35
CA VAL A 204 -0.58 -0.75 20.99
C VAL A 204 0.27 0.34 20.34
N GLN A 205 1.51 0.04 19.97
CA GLN A 205 2.38 0.98 19.28
C GLN A 205 1.81 1.36 17.91
N ASN A 206 1.39 0.37 17.11
CA ASN A 206 0.77 0.59 15.81
C ASN A 206 -0.51 1.42 15.92
N GLN A 207 -1.35 1.15 16.93
CA GLN A 207 -2.53 1.95 17.19
C GLN A 207 -2.16 3.40 17.51
N ARG A 208 -1.17 3.63 18.40
CA ARG A 208 -0.71 4.99 18.72
C ARG A 208 -0.12 5.72 17.51
N ILE A 209 0.60 5.02 16.63
CA ILE A 209 1.10 5.60 15.38
C ILE A 209 -0.07 5.98 14.47
N SER A 210 -1.08 5.12 14.34
CA SER A 210 -2.30 5.43 13.59
C SER A 210 -3.02 6.66 14.14
N ASP A 211 -3.20 6.74 15.45
CA ASP A 211 -3.83 7.87 16.13
C ASP A 211 -3.01 9.15 15.93
N GLN A 212 -1.67 9.07 16.00
CA GLN A 212 -0.77 10.19 15.71
C GLN A 212 -0.87 10.64 14.25
N SER A 213 -0.91 9.72 13.29
CA SER A 213 -1.08 10.04 11.88
C SER A 213 -2.42 10.74 11.63
N ALA A 214 -3.49 10.28 12.28
CA ALA A 214 -4.80 10.94 12.20
C ALA A 214 -4.76 12.36 12.79
N LEU A 215 -4.15 12.53 13.97
CA LEU A 215 -3.98 13.85 14.59
C LEU A 215 -3.15 14.81 13.74
N LEU A 216 -2.06 14.31 13.13
CA LEU A 216 -1.23 15.09 12.20
C LEU A 216 -2.05 15.50 10.98
N ALA A 217 -2.85 14.61 10.40
CA ALA A 217 -3.74 14.94 9.29
C ALA A 217 -4.72 16.06 9.67
N THR A 218 -5.37 15.97 10.83
CA THR A 218 -6.27 17.02 11.32
C THR A 218 -5.54 18.35 11.58
N GLN A 219 -4.32 18.32 12.13
CA GLN A 219 -3.52 19.53 12.33
C GLN A 219 -3.14 20.19 11.00
N VAL A 220 -2.84 19.39 9.98
CA VAL A 220 -2.58 19.85 8.62
C VAL A 220 -3.82 20.52 8.03
N GLU A 221 -4.98 19.88 8.12
CA GLU A 221 -6.25 20.44 7.63
C GLU A 221 -6.61 21.75 8.33
N LEU A 222 -6.40 21.84 9.65
CA LEU A 222 -6.65 23.07 10.41
C LEU A 222 -5.67 24.19 10.03
N ALA A 223 -4.38 23.86 9.83
CA ALA A 223 -3.39 24.84 9.38
C ALA A 223 -3.69 25.34 7.96
N GLU A 224 -4.16 24.46 7.07
CA GLU A 224 -4.62 24.82 5.73
C GLU A 224 -5.85 25.72 5.79
N ALA A 225 -6.87 25.37 6.57
CA ALA A 225 -8.06 26.19 6.74
C ALA A 225 -7.74 27.59 7.29
N ALA A 226 -6.84 27.68 8.28
CA ALA A 226 -6.39 28.96 8.83
C ALA A 226 -5.69 29.83 7.77
N ARG A 227 -4.77 29.23 7.00
CA ARG A 227 -4.09 29.91 5.90
C ARG A 227 -5.07 30.38 4.82
N ASN A 228 -6.04 29.53 4.44
CA ASN A 228 -7.03 29.88 3.43
C ASN A 228 -7.92 31.05 3.89
N ALA A 229 -8.26 31.11 5.18
CA ALA A 229 -8.96 32.25 5.77
C ALA A 229 -8.14 33.55 5.69
N GLU A 230 -6.83 33.50 5.99
CA GLU A 230 -5.95 34.66 5.85
C GLU A 230 -5.85 35.15 4.40
N ILE A 231 -5.79 34.23 3.44
CA ILE A 231 -5.76 34.54 2.01
C ILE A 231 -7.08 35.19 1.57
N ALA A 232 -8.23 34.68 2.03
CA ALA A 232 -9.53 35.27 1.71
C ALA A 232 -9.65 36.72 2.20
N VAL A 233 -9.10 37.03 3.38
CA VAL A 233 -9.02 38.41 3.89
C VAL A 233 -8.13 39.25 2.97
N GLU A 234 -6.98 38.75 2.53
CA GLU A 234 -6.12 39.49 1.61
C GLU A 234 -6.75 39.73 0.24
N ILE A 235 -7.49 38.76 -0.31
CA ILE A 235 -8.27 38.94 -1.55
C ILE A 235 -9.33 40.04 -1.36
N THR A 236 -9.97 40.12 -0.18
CA THR A 236 -10.93 41.18 0.14
C THR A 236 -10.24 42.55 0.19
N ASN A 237 -9.04 42.63 0.77
CA ASN A 237 -8.25 43.86 0.77
C ASN A 237 -7.84 44.28 -0.66
N ILE A 238 -7.45 43.33 -1.50
CA ILE A 238 -7.17 43.55 -2.92
C ILE A 238 -8.41 44.11 -3.62
N ALA A 239 -9.59 43.52 -3.37
CA ALA A 239 -10.85 44.00 -3.94
C ALA A 239 -11.15 45.47 -3.56
N ALA A 240 -10.92 45.84 -2.30
CA ALA A 240 -11.09 47.23 -1.84
C ALA A 240 -10.16 48.19 -2.58
N LEU A 241 -8.89 47.83 -2.74
CA LEU A 241 -7.91 48.65 -3.47
C LEU A 241 -8.20 48.75 -4.98
N LEU A 242 -8.74 47.69 -5.58
CA LEU A 242 -9.22 47.74 -6.96
C LEU A 242 -10.43 48.66 -7.09
N GLY A 243 -11.33 48.67 -6.10
CA GLY A 243 -12.42 49.64 -6.00
C GLY A 243 -11.91 51.09 -5.96
N GLU A 244 -10.89 51.37 -5.15
CA GLU A 244 -10.26 52.70 -5.11
C GLU A 244 -9.56 53.06 -6.44
N ALA A 245 -9.00 52.08 -7.15
CA ALA A 245 -8.43 52.30 -8.48
C ALA A 245 -9.51 52.66 -9.50
N LEU A 246 -10.67 52.01 -9.45
CA LEU A 246 -11.84 52.32 -10.28
C LEU A 246 -12.35 53.74 -10.03
N ASP A 247 -12.51 54.13 -8.76
CA ASP A 247 -12.97 55.48 -8.40
C ASP A 247 -12.00 56.55 -8.91
N ARG A 248 -10.69 56.31 -8.78
CA ARG A 248 -9.66 57.21 -9.32
C ARG A 248 -9.71 57.31 -10.84
N LYS A 249 -9.93 56.19 -11.53
CA LYS A 249 -10.09 56.18 -13.00
C LYS A 249 -11.34 56.96 -13.41
N ALA A 250 -12.49 56.67 -12.81
CA ALA A 250 -13.74 57.36 -13.11
C ALA A 250 -13.63 58.88 -12.91
N ALA A 251 -12.93 59.33 -11.87
CA ALA A 251 -12.66 60.74 -11.64
C ALA A 251 -11.76 61.36 -12.72
N ARG A 252 -10.73 60.63 -13.21
CA ARG A 252 -9.88 61.07 -14.33
C ARG A 252 -10.69 61.17 -15.63
N ASP A 253 -11.44 60.13 -15.97
CA ASP A 253 -12.24 60.08 -17.19
C ASP A 253 -13.30 61.20 -17.23
N ALA A 254 -13.89 61.53 -16.07
CA ALA A 254 -14.82 62.66 -15.93
C ALA A 254 -14.13 64.03 -16.09
N ALA A 255 -12.88 64.17 -15.64
CA ALA A 255 -12.10 65.40 -15.76
C ALA A 255 -11.56 65.64 -17.18
N GLU A 256 -11.22 64.57 -17.90
CA GLU A 256 -10.68 64.61 -19.26
C GLU A 256 -11.77 64.74 -20.34
N GLY A 257 -13.05 64.62 -19.96
CA GLY A 257 -14.18 64.71 -20.87
C GLY A 257 -14.24 63.48 -21.77
N ALA A 258 -14.60 62.32 -21.17
CA ALA A 258 -14.71 61.05 -21.87
C ALA A 258 -15.44 61.18 -23.23
N PRO A 259 -14.93 60.53 -24.30
CA PRO A 259 -15.55 60.60 -25.62
C PRO A 259 -17.00 60.13 -25.52
N ALA A 260 -17.91 60.87 -26.19
CA ALA A 260 -19.30 60.45 -26.31
C ALA A 260 -19.33 59.06 -26.98
N HIS A 261 -19.64 58.02 -26.22
CA HIS A 261 -19.71 56.69 -26.78
C HIS A 261 -20.99 56.56 -27.62
N GLU A 262 -20.86 56.13 -28.88
CA GLU A 262 -22.01 55.82 -29.75
C GLU A 262 -22.85 54.65 -29.22
N ASN A 263 -22.24 53.80 -28.38
CA ASN A 263 -22.90 52.68 -27.72
C ASN A 263 -23.44 53.11 -26.34
N PRO A 264 -24.76 53.03 -26.08
CA PRO A 264 -25.36 53.33 -24.77
C PRO A 264 -24.82 52.48 -23.61
N TRP A 265 -24.20 51.32 -23.91
CA TRP A 265 -23.60 50.40 -22.95
C TRP A 265 -22.10 50.61 -22.76
N ALA A 266 -21.45 51.40 -23.62
CA ALA A 266 -20.03 51.71 -23.46
C ALA A 266 -19.86 52.63 -22.24
N GLY A 267 -19.07 52.17 -21.27
CA GLY A 267 -18.94 52.78 -19.94
C GLY A 267 -19.78 52.13 -18.84
N MET A 268 -20.66 51.17 -19.15
CA MET A 268 -21.41 50.43 -18.10
C MET A 268 -20.61 49.30 -17.45
N VAL A 269 -19.58 48.77 -18.13
CA VAL A 269 -18.65 47.81 -17.56
C VAL A 269 -17.37 48.55 -17.21
N PRO A 270 -17.02 48.67 -15.92
CA PRO A 270 -15.74 49.25 -15.54
C PRO A 270 -14.60 48.41 -16.14
N VAL A 271 -13.63 49.07 -16.77
CA VAL A 271 -12.41 48.44 -17.31
C VAL A 271 -11.21 49.14 -16.68
N LEU A 272 -10.40 48.39 -15.95
CA LEU A 272 -9.11 48.83 -15.44
C LEU A 272 -8.02 48.39 -16.41
N ASP A 273 -7.17 49.33 -16.81
CA ASP A 273 -5.89 49.01 -17.43
C ASP A 273 -4.91 48.60 -16.32
N PRO A 274 -4.40 47.36 -16.35
CA PRO A 274 -3.53 46.84 -15.31
C PRO A 274 -2.16 47.54 -15.28
N VAL A 275 -1.78 48.31 -16.30
CA VAL A 275 -0.53 49.08 -16.37
C VAL A 275 -0.72 50.50 -15.84
N THR A 276 -1.79 51.18 -16.25
CA THR A 276 -1.97 52.62 -15.97
C THR A 276 -2.83 52.92 -14.75
N ASP A 277 -3.81 52.06 -14.44
CA ASP A 277 -4.77 52.31 -13.36
C ASP A 277 -4.37 51.68 -12.03
N ILE A 278 -3.44 50.71 -12.04
CA ILE A 278 -2.99 49.97 -10.86
C ILE A 278 -1.52 50.23 -10.55
N ASP A 279 -1.26 50.63 -9.29
CA ASP A 279 0.11 50.85 -8.82
C ASP A 279 0.90 49.55 -8.62
N GLN A 280 2.22 49.71 -8.50
CA GLN A 280 3.13 48.57 -8.31
C GLN A 280 2.85 47.81 -7.00
N SER A 281 2.37 48.50 -5.95
CA SER A 281 2.09 47.86 -4.65
C SER A 281 0.94 46.86 -4.76
N LEU A 282 -0.20 47.30 -5.30
CA LEU A 282 -1.37 46.45 -5.53
C LEU A 282 -1.05 45.30 -6.49
N ARG A 283 -0.27 45.57 -7.54
CA ARG A 283 0.21 44.54 -8.47
C ARG A 283 0.99 43.43 -7.76
N MET A 284 1.97 43.82 -6.92
CA MET A 284 2.78 42.86 -6.17
C MET A 284 1.95 42.10 -5.13
N ARG A 285 0.93 42.73 -4.54
CA ARG A 285 -0.01 42.07 -3.63
C ARG A 285 -0.85 41.01 -4.33
N ILE A 286 -1.40 41.31 -5.52
CA ILE A 286 -2.13 40.35 -6.35
C ILE A 286 -1.26 39.13 -6.68
N VAL A 287 -0.04 39.37 -7.15
CA VAL A 287 0.93 38.30 -7.45
C VAL A 287 1.25 37.49 -6.19
N ALA A 288 1.58 38.16 -5.08
CA ALA A 288 1.90 37.49 -3.82
C ALA A 288 0.73 36.64 -3.30
N ALA A 289 -0.50 37.16 -3.36
CA ALA A 289 -1.71 36.44 -2.98
C ALA A 289 -1.92 35.19 -3.85
N SER A 290 -1.76 35.30 -5.18
CA SER A 290 -1.90 34.14 -6.09
C SER A 290 -0.90 33.02 -5.78
N ARG A 291 0.36 33.37 -5.47
CA ARG A 291 1.42 32.42 -5.13
C ARG A 291 1.24 31.86 -3.72
N ALA A 292 0.77 32.69 -2.80
CA ALA A 292 0.40 32.28 -1.45
C ALA A 292 -0.84 31.38 -1.45
N ALA A 293 -1.68 31.41 -2.48
CA ALA A 293 -2.86 30.55 -2.63
C ALA A 293 -2.61 29.17 -3.25
N LYS A 294 -1.34 28.73 -3.39
CA LYS A 294 -1.07 27.39 -3.91
C LYS A 294 -1.72 26.29 -3.05
N PRO A 295 -2.27 25.21 -3.65
CA PRO A 295 -2.73 24.04 -2.91
C PRO A 295 -1.60 23.47 -2.05
N TYR A 296 -1.90 23.10 -0.81
CA TYR A 296 -0.88 22.65 0.13
C TYR A 296 -1.13 21.19 0.53
N ARG A 297 -0.21 20.29 0.18
CA ARG A 297 -0.27 18.91 0.64
C ARG A 297 1.13 18.33 0.87
N PHE A 298 1.32 17.67 2.01
CA PHE A 298 2.63 17.26 2.52
C PHE A 298 3.22 16.01 1.84
N LEU A 299 4.55 15.90 2.00
CA LEU A 299 5.49 14.82 1.68
C LEU A 299 5.93 14.68 0.22
N GLU A 300 5.04 14.68 -0.78
CA GLU A 300 5.44 14.83 -2.19
C GLU A 300 4.20 15.15 -3.03
N PRO A 301 4.14 16.26 -3.77
CA PRO A 301 2.98 16.53 -4.60
C PRO A 301 2.94 15.53 -5.77
N LEU A 302 1.82 14.80 -5.91
CA LEU A 302 1.53 13.92 -7.04
C LEU A 302 1.50 14.66 -8.39
N TYR A 303 1.28 15.98 -8.34
CA TYR A 303 1.15 16.85 -9.49
C TYR A 303 2.03 18.09 -9.30
N ARG A 304 2.97 18.32 -10.20
CA ARG A 304 3.91 19.44 -10.17
C ARG A 304 3.65 20.38 -11.34
N ALA A 305 2.96 21.50 -11.08
CA ALA A 305 2.67 22.51 -12.10
C ALA A 305 3.90 23.23 -12.67
N TYR A 306 5.08 23.07 -12.07
CA TYR A 306 6.33 23.69 -12.52
C TYR A 306 7.32 22.67 -13.12
N ASP A 307 6.89 21.43 -13.33
CA ASP A 307 7.70 20.35 -13.92
C ASP A 307 7.05 19.87 -15.22
N ASP A 308 7.60 20.26 -16.35
CA ASP A 308 7.01 19.98 -17.66
C ASP A 308 6.96 18.48 -17.99
N ASN A 309 7.94 17.71 -17.49
CA ASN A 309 7.91 16.25 -17.65
C ASN A 309 6.75 15.65 -16.85
N ASP A 310 6.48 16.18 -15.66
CA ASP A 310 5.36 15.75 -14.83
C ASP A 310 4.02 16.09 -15.47
N LYS A 311 3.87 17.29 -16.03
CA LYS A 311 2.67 17.70 -16.77
C LYS A 311 2.36 16.75 -17.93
N ILE A 312 3.37 16.41 -18.73
CA ILE A 312 3.24 15.47 -19.86
C ILE A 312 2.96 14.05 -19.37
N ARG A 313 3.64 13.59 -18.32
CA ARG A 313 3.39 12.28 -17.70
C ARG A 313 1.92 12.15 -17.28
N VAL A 314 1.38 13.14 -16.58
CA VAL A 314 -0.01 13.15 -16.11
C VAL A 314 -0.99 13.16 -17.29
N ALA A 315 -0.71 13.94 -18.34
CA ALA A 315 -1.50 13.94 -19.56
C ALA A 315 -1.53 12.56 -20.23
N MET A 316 -0.36 11.94 -20.39
CA MET A 316 -0.20 10.65 -21.05
C MET A 316 -0.79 9.50 -20.22
N GLN A 317 -0.81 9.57 -18.89
CA GLN A 317 -1.47 8.58 -18.03
C GLN A 317 -2.97 8.40 -18.32
N ARG A 318 -3.63 9.39 -18.94
CA ARG A 318 -5.03 9.29 -19.37
C ARG A 318 -5.20 8.55 -20.70
N ARG A 319 -4.13 8.42 -21.50
CA ARG A 319 -4.09 7.70 -22.79
C ARG A 319 -3.50 6.29 -22.62
N THR A 320 -4.07 5.50 -21.70
CA THR A 320 -3.59 4.13 -21.45
C THR A 320 -3.67 3.22 -22.67
N ASP A 321 -4.59 3.53 -23.58
CA ASP A 321 -4.77 2.90 -24.88
C ASP A 321 -3.54 3.04 -25.81
N LEU A 322 -2.73 4.09 -25.65
CA LEU A 322 -1.48 4.26 -26.41
C LEU A 322 -0.33 3.40 -25.90
N PHE A 323 -0.43 2.86 -24.69
CA PHE A 323 0.66 2.09 -24.05
C PHE A 323 0.56 0.59 -24.30
N GLY A 324 -0.60 0.08 -24.70
CA GLY A 324 -0.84 -1.35 -24.91
C GLY A 324 0.10 -2.00 -25.93
N SER A 325 0.61 -1.22 -26.89
CA SER A 325 1.55 -1.67 -27.93
C SER A 325 3.03 -1.43 -27.59
N ASN A 326 3.35 -0.68 -26.52
CA ASN A 326 4.72 -0.36 -26.15
C ASN A 326 4.97 -0.43 -24.62
N PRO A 327 5.33 -1.62 -24.09
CA PRO A 327 5.55 -1.82 -22.65
C PRO A 327 6.71 -0.98 -22.08
N GLY A 328 7.67 -0.55 -22.92
CA GLY A 328 8.74 0.35 -22.48
C GLY A 328 8.25 1.77 -22.20
N LEU A 329 7.34 2.29 -23.04
CA LEU A 329 6.67 3.56 -22.82
C LEU A 329 5.69 3.47 -21.63
N ALA A 330 4.96 2.35 -21.52
CA ALA A 330 4.09 2.06 -20.39
C ALA A 330 4.86 2.11 -19.06
N ALA A 331 6.03 1.46 -18.99
CA ALA A 331 6.88 1.44 -17.81
C ALA A 331 7.52 2.81 -17.48
N ALA A 332 7.85 3.60 -18.50
CA ALA A 332 8.36 4.96 -18.32
C ALA A 332 7.30 5.96 -17.82
N MET A 333 6.02 5.71 -18.14
CA MET A 333 4.88 6.57 -17.77
C MET A 333 4.12 6.07 -16.53
N SER A 334 4.23 4.78 -16.20
CA SER A 334 3.79 4.25 -14.93
C SER A 334 4.71 4.76 -13.83
N THR A 335 4.14 5.46 -12.85
CA THR A 335 4.84 5.78 -11.61
C THR A 335 5.39 4.47 -11.03
N GLY A 336 6.71 4.38 -10.83
CA GLY A 336 7.35 3.30 -10.06
C GLY A 336 7.02 3.35 -8.57
N GLN A 337 5.77 3.68 -8.22
CA GLN A 337 5.28 3.73 -6.85
C GLN A 337 3.84 3.23 -6.84
N ASP A 338 3.67 2.04 -6.28
CA ASP A 338 2.54 1.76 -5.41
C ASP A 338 2.45 2.94 -4.42
N VAL A 339 1.60 3.92 -4.73
CA VAL A 339 1.18 4.91 -3.73
C VAL A 339 0.29 4.12 -2.78
N ALA A 340 0.94 3.42 -1.86
CA ALA A 340 0.31 2.69 -0.79
C ALA A 340 -0.72 3.61 -0.13
N GLU A 341 -1.93 3.08 0.00
CA GLU A 341 -3.13 3.70 0.55
C GLU A 341 -2.89 4.40 1.90
N GLN A 342 -2.41 5.66 1.92
CA GLN A 342 -2.40 6.49 3.13
C GLN A 342 -2.56 7.99 2.77
N SER A 343 -3.79 8.41 2.44
CA SER A 343 -4.41 9.75 2.67
C SER A 343 -5.20 10.35 1.48
N LEU A 344 -6.22 11.13 1.84
CA LEU A 344 -7.31 11.72 1.03
C LEU A 344 -6.87 12.50 -0.23
N ILE A 345 -7.02 11.99 -1.46
CA ILE A 345 -6.87 12.79 -2.69
C ILE A 345 -8.23 13.20 -3.27
N ALA A 346 -8.75 14.34 -2.82
CA ALA A 346 -9.40 15.25 -3.76
C ALA A 346 -8.27 15.97 -4.53
N ARG A 347 -8.46 16.22 -5.82
CA ARG A 347 -7.47 16.90 -6.70
C ARG A 347 -6.92 18.18 -6.03
N PRO A 348 -5.63 18.53 -6.19
CA PRO A 348 -5.14 19.83 -5.73
C PRO A 348 -5.94 20.93 -6.43
N ALA A 349 -6.77 21.63 -5.67
CA ALA A 349 -7.64 22.69 -6.15
C ALA A 349 -7.43 23.91 -5.24
N SER A 350 -7.46 25.10 -5.82
CA SER A 350 -7.41 26.37 -5.08
C SER A 350 -8.66 27.19 -5.39
N PRO A 351 -9.69 27.12 -4.53
CA PRO A 351 -10.81 28.05 -4.57
C PRO A 351 -10.35 29.50 -4.42
N GLU A 352 -9.26 29.76 -3.68
CA GLU A 352 -8.76 31.12 -3.44
C GLU A 352 -8.19 31.74 -4.72
N ARG A 353 -7.50 30.97 -5.58
CA ARG A 353 -7.04 31.46 -6.89
C ARG A 353 -8.21 31.75 -7.82
N ALA A 354 -9.27 30.94 -7.77
CA ALA A 354 -10.51 31.22 -8.51
C ALA A 354 -11.22 32.47 -7.98
N GLN A 355 -11.31 32.63 -6.66
CA GLN A 355 -11.87 33.83 -6.04
C GLN A 355 -11.05 35.06 -6.39
N LEU A 356 -9.71 34.97 -6.40
CA LEU A 356 -8.85 36.06 -6.84
C LEU A 356 -9.12 36.41 -8.30
N LEU A 357 -9.15 35.44 -9.21
CA LEU A 357 -9.47 35.65 -10.62
C LEU A 357 -10.85 36.33 -10.79
N LEU A 358 -11.86 35.83 -10.08
CA LEU A 358 -13.21 36.39 -10.10
C LEU A 358 -13.21 37.84 -9.61
N THR A 359 -12.50 38.14 -8.52
CA THR A 359 -12.34 39.49 -7.98
C THR A 359 -11.69 40.42 -9.02
N LEU A 360 -10.61 39.98 -9.69
CA LEU A 360 -9.96 40.78 -10.74
C LEU A 360 -10.95 41.13 -11.86
N VAL A 361 -11.65 40.12 -12.39
CA VAL A 361 -12.61 40.30 -13.49
C VAL A 361 -13.79 41.18 -13.08
N GLN A 362 -14.34 40.98 -11.88
CA GLN A 362 -15.46 41.77 -11.35
C GLN A 362 -15.08 43.22 -11.08
N SER A 363 -13.83 43.48 -10.71
CA SER A 363 -13.28 44.83 -10.58
C SER A 363 -12.86 45.46 -11.92
N GLY A 364 -13.18 44.83 -13.05
CA GLY A 364 -12.90 45.39 -14.37
C GLY A 364 -11.49 45.13 -14.89
N LEU A 365 -10.65 44.40 -14.15
CA LEU A 365 -9.35 43.94 -14.64
C LEU A 365 -9.54 42.64 -15.41
N ARG A 366 -9.83 42.78 -16.71
CA ARG A 366 -10.08 41.65 -17.61
C ARG A 366 -8.83 41.18 -18.35
N ASP A 367 -7.78 42.00 -18.36
CA ASP A 367 -6.53 41.75 -19.04
C ASP A 367 -5.43 41.43 -18.00
N THR A 368 -4.98 40.18 -17.94
CA THR A 368 -4.03 39.74 -16.89
C THR A 368 -2.58 39.70 -17.32
N GLU A 369 -2.25 40.02 -18.57
CA GLU A 369 -0.91 39.79 -19.17
C GLU A 369 0.18 40.49 -18.38
N SER A 370 -0.03 41.75 -18.02
CA SER A 370 0.95 42.46 -17.21
C SER A 370 1.12 41.82 -15.82
N LEU A 371 0.06 41.24 -15.22
CA LEU A 371 0.16 40.52 -13.96
C LEU A 371 0.90 39.18 -14.14
N SER A 372 0.59 38.44 -15.21
CA SER A 372 1.29 37.22 -15.62
C SER A 372 2.79 37.45 -15.77
N TYR A 373 3.18 38.58 -16.37
CA TYR A 373 4.59 38.97 -16.50
C TYR A 373 5.31 39.14 -15.16
N TYR A 374 4.62 39.65 -14.14
CA TYR A 374 5.17 39.74 -12.78
C TYR A 374 5.01 38.44 -11.96
N GLY A 375 4.47 37.38 -12.56
CA GLY A 375 4.38 36.05 -11.96
C GLY A 375 3.04 35.72 -11.29
N LEU A 376 1.94 36.31 -11.77
CA LEU A 376 0.58 35.86 -11.42
C LEU A 376 0.45 34.36 -11.72
N ASP A 377 0.11 33.58 -10.71
CA ASP A 377 -0.04 32.12 -10.83
C ASP A 377 -1.49 31.70 -10.50
N LEU A 378 -2.20 31.30 -11.54
CA LEU A 378 -3.59 30.79 -11.48
C LEU A 378 -3.66 29.27 -11.68
N SER A 379 -2.52 28.56 -11.58
CA SER A 379 -2.50 27.10 -11.64
C SER A 379 -3.41 26.51 -10.56
N PHE A 380 -4.07 25.38 -10.81
CA PHE A 380 -5.02 24.75 -9.88
C PHE A 380 -6.23 25.63 -9.47
N ALA A 381 -6.49 26.77 -10.09
CA ALA A 381 -7.67 27.59 -9.76
C ALA A 381 -8.97 26.80 -9.97
N ALA A 382 -9.84 26.74 -8.97
CA ALA A 382 -11.14 26.06 -9.03
C ALA A 382 -12.26 27.01 -9.49
N ALA A 383 -12.20 27.46 -10.74
CA ALA A 383 -13.08 28.45 -11.37
C ALA A 383 -14.29 27.80 -12.07
N GLU A 384 -14.94 26.85 -11.38
CA GLU A 384 -16.09 26.10 -11.87
C GLU A 384 -17.40 26.91 -11.79
N ASP A 385 -18.32 26.66 -12.72
CA ASP A 385 -19.66 27.30 -12.76
C ASP A 385 -19.61 28.85 -12.83
N LEU A 386 -18.55 29.42 -13.41
CA LEU A 386 -18.37 30.86 -13.55
C LEU A 386 -18.74 31.37 -14.94
N THR A 387 -19.09 32.64 -15.03
CA THR A 387 -19.29 33.33 -16.32
C THR A 387 -18.21 34.38 -16.54
N PHE A 388 -17.46 34.22 -17.62
CA PHE A 388 -16.45 35.15 -18.08
C PHE A 388 -16.84 35.69 -19.47
N THR A 389 -16.79 37.00 -19.63
CA THR A 389 -17.01 37.68 -20.92
C THR A 389 -15.83 38.57 -21.22
N ALA A 390 -15.26 38.47 -22.42
CA ALA A 390 -14.14 39.28 -22.87
C ALA A 390 -12.97 39.31 -21.85
N VAL A 391 -12.60 38.14 -21.31
CA VAL A 391 -11.44 37.99 -20.42
C VAL A 391 -10.21 37.61 -21.23
N SER A 392 -9.08 38.27 -20.94
CA SER A 392 -7.79 37.96 -21.54
C SER A 392 -6.85 37.37 -20.49
N LEU A 393 -6.60 36.08 -20.66
CA LEU A 393 -5.68 35.24 -19.90
C LEU A 393 -4.48 34.85 -20.78
N GLU A 394 -4.07 35.74 -21.68
CA GLU A 394 -2.88 35.53 -22.49
C GLU A 394 -1.63 35.40 -21.61
N ASN A 395 -0.75 34.47 -21.96
CA ASN A 395 0.46 34.12 -21.20
C ASN A 395 0.20 33.76 -19.72
N ALA A 396 -1.04 33.44 -19.33
CA ALA A 396 -1.37 33.10 -17.96
C ALA A 396 -0.89 31.69 -17.58
N MET A 397 -0.47 31.53 -16.32
CA MET A 397 -0.16 30.23 -15.73
C MET A 397 -1.46 29.60 -15.22
N LEU A 398 -1.97 28.60 -15.93
CA LEU A 398 -3.27 27.95 -15.68
C LEU A 398 -3.17 26.42 -15.62
N SER A 399 -1.98 25.85 -15.47
CA SER A 399 -1.83 24.39 -15.42
C SER A 399 -2.69 23.84 -14.28
N TYR A 400 -3.43 22.76 -14.55
CA TYR A 400 -4.40 22.14 -13.63
C TYR A 400 -5.57 23.03 -13.18
N ALA A 401 -5.79 24.22 -13.74
CA ALA A 401 -6.97 25.03 -13.44
C ALA A 401 -8.26 24.36 -13.93
N ALA A 402 -9.36 24.52 -13.20
CA ALA A 402 -10.68 23.99 -13.53
C ALA A 402 -11.63 25.14 -13.87
N PHE A 403 -12.15 25.12 -15.09
CA PHE A 403 -13.21 25.97 -15.63
C PHE A 403 -14.44 25.11 -15.99
N ASP A 404 -14.62 24.01 -15.27
CA ASP A 404 -15.69 23.06 -15.55
C ASP A 404 -17.06 23.74 -15.42
N ARG A 405 -17.95 23.48 -16.39
CA ARG A 405 -19.30 24.05 -16.48
C ARG A 405 -19.35 25.58 -16.58
N SER A 406 -18.21 26.24 -16.76
CA SER A 406 -18.15 27.69 -16.89
C SER A 406 -18.56 28.15 -18.30
N ALA A 407 -19.14 29.35 -18.38
CA ALA A 407 -19.45 30.01 -19.65
C ALA A 407 -18.38 31.07 -19.95
N ILE A 408 -17.64 30.89 -21.04
CA ILE A 408 -16.59 31.80 -21.48
C ILE A 408 -16.95 32.31 -22.88
N LEU A 409 -17.28 33.60 -22.95
CA LEU A 409 -17.58 34.31 -24.18
C LEU A 409 -16.43 35.25 -24.50
N GLU A 410 -15.89 35.21 -25.72
CA GLU A 410 -14.83 36.11 -26.18
C GLU A 410 -13.55 36.03 -25.33
N GLY A 411 -13.23 34.85 -24.81
CA GLY A 411 -12.01 34.63 -24.01
C GLY A 411 -10.75 34.58 -24.87
N ARG A 412 -9.61 35.04 -24.35
CA ARG A 412 -8.29 34.93 -24.99
C ARG A 412 -7.31 34.19 -24.09
N PHE A 413 -6.70 33.14 -24.60
CA PHE A 413 -5.75 32.26 -23.89
C PHE A 413 -4.43 32.07 -24.64
N GLY A 414 -4.11 32.96 -25.58
CA GLY A 414 -2.90 32.85 -26.39
C GLY A 414 -1.63 32.89 -25.55
N GLY A 415 -0.72 31.94 -25.77
CA GLY A 415 0.51 31.79 -24.98
C GLY A 415 0.31 31.24 -23.56
N ALA A 416 -0.91 30.87 -23.17
CA ALA A 416 -1.20 30.37 -21.83
C ALA A 416 -0.65 28.95 -21.60
N GLN A 417 -0.32 28.65 -20.34
CA GLN A 417 0.01 27.31 -19.86
C GLN A 417 -1.25 26.64 -19.33
N LEU A 418 -1.85 25.75 -20.09
CA LEU A 418 -3.14 25.10 -19.80
C LEU A 418 -3.01 23.59 -19.58
N GLU A 419 -1.79 23.08 -19.33
CA GLU A 419 -1.54 21.66 -19.19
C GLU A 419 -2.34 21.08 -18.02
N ASN A 420 -3.07 20.00 -18.28
CA ASN A 420 -3.98 19.34 -17.35
C ASN A 420 -5.11 20.24 -16.82
N ALA A 421 -5.33 21.43 -17.40
CA ALA A 421 -6.50 22.24 -17.11
C ALA A 421 -7.79 21.53 -17.60
N SER A 422 -8.92 21.92 -17.04
CA SER A 422 -10.22 21.32 -17.36
C SER A 422 -11.24 22.41 -17.71
N PHE A 423 -11.95 22.19 -18.81
CA PHE A 423 -13.08 22.96 -19.33
C PHE A 423 -14.25 21.99 -19.55
N ALA A 424 -14.37 20.98 -18.69
CA ALA A 424 -15.34 19.91 -18.88
C ALA A 424 -16.76 20.48 -18.79
N SER A 425 -17.60 20.17 -19.77
CA SER A 425 -18.95 20.73 -19.91
C SER A 425 -19.00 22.27 -19.96
N ALA A 426 -17.89 22.95 -20.25
CA ALA A 426 -17.86 24.41 -20.38
C ALA A 426 -18.57 24.87 -21.66
N TRP A 427 -19.07 26.10 -21.67
CA TRP A 427 -19.63 26.77 -22.84
C TRP A 427 -18.64 27.81 -23.34
N LEU A 428 -17.97 27.53 -24.44
CA LEU A 428 -16.95 28.38 -25.05
C LEU A 428 -17.50 28.94 -26.35
N ARG A 429 -17.65 30.25 -26.43
CA ARG A 429 -18.09 30.94 -27.65
C ARG A 429 -17.10 32.04 -28.02
N ASP A 430 -16.73 32.09 -29.30
CA ASP A 430 -15.82 33.10 -29.85
C ASP A 430 -14.50 33.21 -29.05
N THR A 431 -14.01 32.09 -28.52
CA THR A 431 -12.84 32.03 -27.63
C THR A 431 -11.60 31.60 -28.42
N THR A 432 -10.44 32.22 -28.15
CA THR A 432 -9.18 31.86 -28.80
C THR A 432 -8.19 31.25 -27.81
N PHE A 433 -7.66 30.08 -28.17
CA PHE A 433 -6.54 29.39 -27.55
C PHE A 433 -5.31 29.38 -28.45
N ALA A 434 -5.38 30.02 -29.63
CA ALA A 434 -4.31 30.00 -30.60
C ALA A 434 -2.97 30.47 -30.01
N SER A 435 -1.86 29.86 -30.44
CA SER A 435 -0.54 30.38 -30.11
C SER A 435 -0.42 31.83 -30.59
N LEU A 436 0.16 32.69 -29.74
CA LEU A 436 0.10 34.14 -29.90
C LEU A 436 1.36 34.67 -30.61
N PRO A 437 1.25 35.25 -31.82
CA PRO A 437 2.36 35.96 -32.43
C PRO A 437 2.77 37.15 -31.55
N GLY A 438 4.06 37.36 -31.33
CA GLY A 438 4.56 38.38 -30.40
C GLY A 438 4.28 39.81 -30.85
N GLU A 439 3.98 40.03 -32.12
CA GLU A 439 3.48 41.29 -32.67
C GLU A 439 2.02 41.59 -32.31
N GLU A 440 1.21 40.55 -32.12
CA GLU A 440 -0.18 40.63 -31.65
C GLU A 440 -0.26 40.67 -30.12
N ALA A 441 0.81 40.27 -29.43
CA ALA A 441 0.86 40.27 -27.98
C ALA A 441 0.74 41.68 -27.39
N ARG A 442 0.02 41.75 -26.27
CA ARG A 442 -0.06 42.97 -25.45
C ARG A 442 1.24 43.18 -24.70
N GLY A 443 1.58 44.44 -24.44
CA GLY A 443 2.71 44.76 -23.55
C GLY A 443 2.47 44.13 -22.16
N PRO A 444 3.51 43.60 -21.50
CA PRO A 444 4.94 43.69 -21.80
C PRO A 444 5.52 42.59 -22.72
N TYR A 445 4.70 41.68 -23.26
CA TYR A 445 5.16 40.55 -24.08
C TYR A 445 5.32 40.88 -25.58
N ARG A 446 5.31 42.16 -25.96
CA ARG A 446 5.43 42.51 -27.38
C ARG A 446 6.86 42.30 -27.87
N ALA A 447 7.08 41.31 -28.73
CA ALA A 447 8.37 41.01 -29.34
C ALA A 447 8.20 40.60 -30.81
N GLU A 448 8.95 41.24 -31.71
CA GLU A 448 8.90 40.95 -33.14
C GLU A 448 9.55 39.59 -33.44
N GLY A 449 8.88 38.75 -34.24
CA GLY A 449 9.39 37.43 -34.64
C GLY A 449 9.33 36.34 -33.56
N GLU A 450 8.84 36.65 -32.35
CA GLU A 450 8.54 35.65 -31.33
C GLU A 450 7.13 35.09 -31.51
N VAL A 451 6.92 33.84 -31.10
CA VAL A 451 5.59 33.23 -30.97
C VAL A 451 5.51 32.67 -29.55
N TYR A 452 4.47 33.04 -28.82
CA TYR A 452 4.17 32.50 -27.50
C TYR A 452 3.26 31.28 -27.66
N PRO A 453 3.80 30.05 -27.53
CA PRO A 453 3.01 28.85 -27.71
C PRO A 453 1.97 28.69 -26.60
N THR A 454 0.75 28.33 -26.97
CA THR A 454 -0.25 27.87 -25.99
C THR A 454 -0.03 26.38 -25.73
N PHE A 455 0.24 26.01 -24.48
CA PHE A 455 0.52 24.63 -24.08
C PHE A 455 -0.73 23.95 -23.50
N MET A 456 -1.13 22.82 -24.06
CA MET A 456 -2.36 22.11 -23.68
C MET A 456 -2.18 20.60 -23.48
N ALA A 457 -1.05 20.19 -22.88
CA ALA A 457 -0.84 18.78 -22.57
C ALA A 457 -1.90 18.27 -21.57
N GLY A 458 -2.75 17.32 -21.96
CA GLY A 458 -3.77 16.73 -21.06
C GLY A 458 -4.94 17.64 -20.71
N THR A 459 -5.08 18.78 -21.40
CA THR A 459 -6.22 19.68 -21.20
C THR A 459 -7.52 18.95 -21.56
N SER A 460 -8.55 19.09 -20.76
CA SER A 460 -9.85 18.46 -21.01
C SER A 460 -10.89 19.49 -21.44
N PHE A 461 -11.53 19.25 -22.56
CA PHE A 461 -12.75 19.89 -23.05
C PHE A 461 -13.88 18.85 -23.13
N ALA A 462 -13.81 17.78 -22.32
CA ALA A 462 -14.80 16.71 -22.36
C ALA A 462 -16.22 17.27 -22.15
N ASP A 463 -17.15 16.86 -23.01
CA ASP A 463 -18.55 17.32 -23.02
C ASP A 463 -18.75 18.84 -23.18
N ALA A 464 -17.71 19.61 -23.52
CA ALA A 464 -17.81 21.06 -23.70
C ALA A 464 -18.62 21.41 -24.96
N PHE A 465 -19.29 22.57 -24.92
CA PHE A 465 -19.86 23.20 -26.11
C PHE A 465 -18.93 24.30 -26.59
N ILE A 466 -18.41 24.15 -27.81
CA ILE A 466 -17.37 25.01 -28.38
C ILE A 466 -17.89 25.56 -29.71
N GLN A 467 -18.14 26.87 -29.77
CA GLN A 467 -18.68 27.53 -30.94
C GLN A 467 -17.74 28.65 -31.42
N ARG A 468 -17.31 28.58 -32.68
CA ARG A 468 -16.43 29.57 -33.33
C ARG A 468 -15.14 29.86 -32.54
N SER A 469 -14.61 28.84 -31.88
CA SER A 469 -13.37 28.96 -31.10
C SER A 469 -12.15 28.54 -31.91
N ILE A 470 -11.00 29.16 -31.61
CA ILE A 470 -9.77 29.03 -32.40
C ILE A 470 -8.70 28.33 -31.56
N PHE A 471 -8.10 27.28 -32.11
CA PHE A 471 -7.04 26.46 -31.52
C PHE A 471 -5.83 26.37 -32.46
N ASP A 472 -5.58 27.41 -33.25
CA ASP A 472 -4.53 27.39 -34.28
C ASP A 472 -3.14 27.34 -33.67
N ASN A 473 -2.25 26.58 -34.28
CA ASN A 473 -0.82 26.49 -33.93
C ASN A 473 -0.53 26.13 -32.46
N ILE A 474 -1.49 25.55 -31.74
CA ILE A 474 -1.32 25.13 -30.34
C ILE A 474 -0.30 23.99 -30.21
N GLN A 475 0.32 23.89 -29.04
CA GLN A 475 1.15 22.75 -28.68
C GLN A 475 0.41 21.88 -27.65
N ALA A 476 -0.28 20.84 -28.14
CA ALA A 476 -1.00 19.92 -27.29
C ALA A 476 -0.41 18.50 -27.36
N ILE A 477 -0.63 17.75 -26.30
CA ILE A 477 -0.37 16.31 -26.23
C ILE A 477 -1.51 15.72 -25.39
N ALA A 478 -2.18 14.68 -25.86
CA ALA A 478 -3.25 14.05 -25.08
C ALA A 478 -4.39 15.00 -24.64
N VAL A 479 -4.68 16.05 -25.42
CA VAL A 479 -5.86 16.92 -25.21
C VAL A 479 -7.16 16.14 -25.47
N GLN A 480 -8.18 16.37 -24.65
CA GLN A 480 -9.41 15.58 -24.66
C GLN A 480 -10.61 16.43 -25.09
N PHE A 481 -11.30 16.03 -26.15
CA PHE A 481 -12.56 16.60 -26.63
C PHE A 481 -13.67 15.54 -26.63
N ASP A 482 -13.55 14.50 -25.80
CA ASP A 482 -14.50 13.38 -25.75
C ASP A 482 -15.91 13.90 -25.42
N GLY A 483 -16.89 13.57 -26.25
CA GLY A 483 -18.28 14.02 -26.11
C GLY A 483 -18.50 15.51 -26.38
N ALA A 484 -17.47 16.29 -26.70
CA ALA A 484 -17.59 17.72 -26.95
C ALA A 484 -18.38 18.00 -28.24
N THR A 485 -19.04 19.14 -28.29
CA THR A 485 -19.71 19.64 -29.49
C THR A 485 -18.94 20.84 -30.01
N LEU A 486 -18.32 20.69 -31.18
CA LEU A 486 -17.51 21.70 -31.84
C LEU A 486 -18.23 22.19 -33.10
N MET A 487 -18.55 23.47 -33.15
CA MET A 487 -19.23 24.12 -34.27
C MET A 487 -18.43 25.32 -34.77
N GLY A 488 -17.86 25.22 -35.97
CA GLY A 488 -17.01 26.29 -36.51
C GLY A 488 -15.67 26.42 -35.80
N ALA A 489 -15.18 25.36 -35.15
CA ALA A 489 -13.90 25.39 -34.45
C ALA A 489 -12.73 25.22 -35.42
N ARG A 490 -11.58 25.84 -35.14
CA ARG A 490 -10.40 25.80 -36.01
C ARG A 490 -9.19 25.25 -35.26
N PHE A 491 -8.50 24.28 -35.86
CA PHE A 491 -7.28 23.65 -35.32
C PHE A 491 -6.12 23.76 -36.31
N ASP A 492 -6.06 24.86 -37.07
CA ASP A 492 -5.14 24.94 -38.21
C ASP A 492 -3.69 25.02 -37.70
N GLY A 493 -2.81 24.18 -38.24
CA GLY A 493 -1.42 24.06 -37.79
C GLY A 493 -1.24 23.52 -36.37
N ALA A 494 -2.30 23.06 -35.69
CA ALA A 494 -2.23 22.57 -34.32
C ALA A 494 -1.41 21.27 -34.20
N ALA A 495 -0.58 21.16 -33.16
CA ALA A 495 0.00 19.87 -32.77
C ALA A 495 -0.96 19.15 -31.82
N LEU A 496 -1.55 18.04 -32.28
CA LEU A 496 -2.54 17.25 -31.54
C LEU A 496 -2.13 15.79 -31.27
N PRO A 497 -0.84 15.42 -31.07
CA PRO A 497 -0.47 14.03 -30.82
C PRO A 497 -1.23 13.44 -29.63
N GLY A 498 -1.90 12.32 -29.86
CA GLY A 498 -2.70 11.67 -28.85
C GLY A 498 -3.96 12.44 -28.43
N ALA A 499 -4.45 13.42 -29.19
CA ALA A 499 -5.75 14.02 -28.89
C ALA A 499 -6.90 13.02 -29.01
N THR A 500 -8.00 13.24 -28.30
CA THR A 500 -9.21 12.41 -28.42
C THR A 500 -10.43 13.27 -28.73
N PHE A 501 -11.27 12.80 -29.66
CA PHE A 501 -12.54 13.39 -30.07
C PHE A 501 -13.65 12.34 -29.98
N ARG A 502 -13.57 11.42 -29.01
CA ARG A 502 -14.44 10.24 -28.96
C ARG A 502 -15.88 10.66 -28.75
N ASN A 503 -16.80 10.19 -29.59
CA ASN A 503 -18.21 10.59 -29.54
C ASN A 503 -18.45 12.12 -29.60
N ALA A 504 -17.49 12.89 -30.11
CA ALA A 504 -17.64 14.34 -30.30
C ALA A 504 -18.52 14.65 -31.50
N VAL A 505 -19.14 15.84 -31.54
CA VAL A 505 -19.83 16.37 -32.71
C VAL A 505 -18.94 17.42 -33.37
N LEU A 506 -18.54 17.20 -34.63
CA LEU A 506 -17.59 18.03 -35.36
C LEU A 506 -18.27 18.63 -36.60
N PHE A 507 -18.89 19.80 -36.43
CA PHE A 507 -19.56 20.52 -37.52
C PHE A 507 -18.76 21.75 -37.91
N ASP A 508 -18.46 21.87 -39.20
CA ASP A 508 -17.67 22.98 -39.75
C ASP A 508 -16.32 23.15 -39.02
N VAL A 509 -15.66 22.04 -38.69
CA VAL A 509 -14.36 22.05 -38.01
C VAL A 509 -13.23 21.94 -39.02
N SER A 510 -12.21 22.76 -38.88
CA SER A 510 -11.00 22.73 -39.71
C SER A 510 -9.80 22.16 -38.95
N PHE A 511 -9.00 21.35 -39.66
CA PHE A 511 -7.76 20.72 -39.17
C PHE A 511 -6.61 20.96 -40.17
N ASP A 512 -6.65 22.07 -40.91
CA ASP A 512 -5.74 22.31 -42.02
C ASP A 512 -4.31 22.45 -41.51
N GLY A 513 -3.40 21.57 -41.96
CA GLY A 513 -2.01 21.51 -41.50
C GLY A 513 -1.81 20.97 -40.08
N ALA A 514 -2.86 20.47 -39.41
CA ALA A 514 -2.74 19.93 -38.05
C ALA A 514 -1.96 18.61 -38.01
N ALA A 515 -1.13 18.40 -36.99
CA ALA A 515 -0.44 17.13 -36.76
C ALA A 515 -1.31 16.18 -35.93
N LEU A 516 -1.80 15.11 -36.57
CA LEU A 516 -2.83 14.22 -36.01
C LEU A 516 -2.32 12.83 -35.57
N ASN A 517 -1.06 12.75 -35.13
CA ASN A 517 -0.44 11.49 -34.71
C ASN A 517 -1.24 10.82 -33.57
N SER A 518 -1.73 9.59 -33.78
CA SER A 518 -2.48 8.85 -32.76
C SER A 518 -3.71 9.58 -32.20
N VAL A 519 -4.29 10.49 -32.99
CA VAL A 519 -5.57 11.13 -32.67
C VAL A 519 -6.70 10.13 -32.79
N ASP A 520 -7.61 10.13 -31.82
CA ASP A 520 -8.75 9.21 -31.76
C ASP A 520 -10.06 9.90 -32.14
N PHE A 521 -10.65 9.53 -33.26
CA PHE A 521 -11.98 10.02 -33.70
C PHE A 521 -13.11 9.01 -33.48
N ASP A 522 -12.88 7.94 -32.71
CA ASP A 522 -13.86 6.85 -32.58
C ASP A 522 -15.22 7.34 -32.03
N GLY A 523 -16.28 7.04 -32.76
CA GLY A 523 -17.65 7.45 -32.45
C GLY A 523 -17.99 8.91 -32.77
N ALA A 524 -17.06 9.73 -33.28
CA ALA A 524 -17.32 11.12 -33.60
C ALA A 524 -18.35 11.29 -34.74
N TYR A 525 -19.19 12.31 -34.66
CA TYR A 525 -20.17 12.68 -35.67
C TYR A 525 -19.67 13.83 -36.53
N VAL A 526 -19.80 13.71 -37.84
CA VAL A 526 -19.38 14.71 -38.82
C VAL A 526 -20.49 15.01 -39.82
N ALA A 527 -20.46 16.20 -40.42
CA ALA A 527 -21.46 16.64 -41.41
C ALA A 527 -21.09 16.31 -42.87
N ARG A 528 -20.06 15.48 -43.10
CA ARG A 528 -19.57 15.15 -44.44
C ARG A 528 -19.19 13.68 -44.58
N PRO A 529 -19.53 13.00 -45.70
CA PRO A 529 -19.16 11.60 -45.93
C PRO A 529 -17.68 11.43 -46.28
N ASP A 530 -17.04 12.47 -46.81
CA ASP A 530 -15.64 12.47 -47.25
C ASP A 530 -14.65 12.96 -46.17
N PHE A 531 -15.10 13.13 -44.93
CA PHE A 531 -14.33 13.75 -43.84
C PHE A 531 -12.97 13.08 -43.61
N ILE A 532 -12.89 11.74 -43.63
CA ILE A 532 -11.64 11.00 -43.44
C ILE A 532 -10.63 11.27 -44.56
N ASN A 533 -11.09 11.31 -45.82
CA ASN A 533 -10.23 11.61 -46.97
C ASN A 533 -9.77 13.06 -46.94
N MET A 534 -10.68 13.98 -46.62
CA MET A 534 -10.36 15.40 -46.42
C MET A 534 -9.29 15.58 -45.34
N LEU A 535 -9.41 14.90 -44.19
CA LEU A 535 -8.39 14.94 -43.15
C LEU A 535 -7.03 14.42 -43.65
N ALA A 536 -7.01 13.31 -44.41
CA ALA A 536 -5.77 12.76 -44.95
C ALA A 536 -5.06 13.70 -45.94
N GLU A 537 -5.82 14.48 -46.71
CA GLU A 537 -5.29 15.46 -47.67
C GLU A 537 -4.80 16.75 -47.01
N ARG A 538 -5.50 17.20 -45.95
CA ARG A 538 -5.30 18.53 -45.36
C ARG A 538 -4.46 18.53 -44.09
N ALA A 539 -4.42 17.44 -43.33
CA ALA A 539 -3.57 17.33 -42.16
C ALA A 539 -2.08 17.39 -42.53
N ALA A 540 -1.22 17.60 -41.53
CA ALA A 540 0.23 17.57 -41.73
C ALA A 540 0.66 16.23 -42.36
N PRO A 541 1.51 16.24 -43.40
CA PRO A 541 1.88 15.02 -44.13
C PRO A 541 2.42 13.92 -43.22
N GLY A 542 1.88 12.70 -43.37
CA GLY A 542 2.34 11.51 -42.64
C GLY A 542 1.90 11.43 -41.17
N THR A 543 1.05 12.34 -40.71
CA THR A 543 0.56 12.35 -39.31
C THR A 543 -0.78 11.64 -39.12
N PHE A 544 -1.59 11.52 -40.19
CA PHE A 544 -2.90 10.88 -40.16
C PHE A 544 -2.94 9.62 -41.04
N ARG A 545 -3.61 8.57 -40.56
CA ARG A 545 -3.75 7.27 -41.22
C ARG A 545 -5.24 7.00 -41.51
N PRO A 546 -5.72 7.28 -42.74
CA PRO A 546 -7.14 7.12 -43.07
C PRO A 546 -7.60 5.65 -43.04
N ASP A 547 -6.70 4.68 -43.25
CA ASP A 547 -6.97 3.24 -43.21
C ASP A 547 -7.44 2.72 -41.84
N ARG A 548 -7.31 3.54 -40.78
CA ARG A 548 -7.71 3.19 -39.41
C ARG A 548 -9.17 3.50 -39.10
N TYR A 549 -9.87 4.16 -40.03
CA TYR A 549 -11.20 4.70 -39.80
C TYR A 549 -12.18 4.33 -40.91
N GLU A 550 -13.39 3.96 -40.51
CA GLU A 550 -14.56 3.85 -41.37
C GLU A 550 -15.59 4.93 -40.98
N ILE A 551 -16.49 5.25 -41.91
CA ILE A 551 -17.50 6.29 -41.73
C ILE A 551 -18.86 5.75 -42.18
N ASP A 552 -19.80 5.71 -41.24
CA ASP A 552 -21.13 5.13 -41.43
C ASP A 552 -22.19 6.25 -41.37
N GLU A 553 -23.15 6.25 -42.30
CA GLU A 553 -24.26 7.21 -42.25
C GLU A 553 -25.17 6.91 -41.05
N VAL A 554 -25.53 7.96 -40.30
CA VAL A 554 -26.40 7.86 -39.12
C VAL A 554 -27.56 8.84 -39.19
N PRO A 555 -28.74 8.46 -38.67
CA PRO A 555 -29.90 9.36 -38.66
C PRO A 555 -29.66 10.55 -37.72
N MET A 556 -30.18 11.71 -38.09
CA MET A 556 -30.11 12.93 -37.26
C MET A 556 -30.65 12.73 -35.84
N GLY A 557 -31.61 11.82 -35.62
CA GLY A 557 -32.12 11.53 -34.28
C GLY A 557 -31.05 11.04 -33.31
N GLU A 558 -30.02 10.32 -33.78
CA GLU A 558 -28.90 9.86 -32.95
C GLU A 558 -28.00 11.05 -32.55
N VAL A 559 -27.71 11.94 -33.49
CA VAL A 559 -26.93 13.16 -33.25
C VAL A 559 -27.69 14.12 -32.36
N ALA A 560 -28.99 14.31 -32.60
CA ALA A 560 -29.86 15.14 -31.81
C ALA A 560 -29.97 14.61 -30.37
N ALA A 561 -30.01 13.29 -30.17
CA ALA A 561 -29.93 12.71 -28.83
C ALA A 561 -28.60 13.07 -28.15
N ALA A 562 -27.47 12.95 -28.85
CA ALA A 562 -26.15 13.33 -28.33
C ALA A 562 -26.07 14.84 -27.97
N LEU A 563 -26.69 15.71 -28.76
CA LEU A 563 -26.76 17.16 -28.52
C LEU A 563 -27.77 17.53 -27.41
N ALA A 564 -28.92 16.85 -27.35
CA ALA A 564 -30.00 17.12 -26.41
C ALA A 564 -29.66 16.72 -24.97
N THR A 565 -28.89 15.64 -24.75
CA THR A 565 -28.40 15.31 -23.40
C THR A 565 -27.60 16.44 -22.75
N ARG A 566 -27.08 17.37 -23.56
CA ARG A 566 -26.15 18.42 -23.12
C ARG A 566 -26.82 19.79 -22.98
N ALA A 567 -28.14 19.87 -23.14
CA ALA A 567 -28.98 21.08 -22.96
C ALA A 567 -28.51 22.31 -23.76
N VAL A 568 -27.77 22.11 -24.85
CA VAL A 568 -27.17 23.17 -25.66
C VAL A 568 -28.18 23.80 -26.63
N PHE A 569 -29.09 22.98 -27.14
CA PHE A 569 -30.06 23.36 -28.18
C PHE A 569 -31.47 23.01 -27.74
N SER A 570 -32.42 23.87 -28.06
CA SER A 570 -33.83 23.52 -27.94
C SER A 570 -34.19 22.44 -28.97
N PRO A 571 -35.27 21.68 -28.75
CA PRO A 571 -35.79 20.76 -29.77
C PRO A 571 -36.06 21.45 -31.12
N ASP A 572 -36.37 22.75 -31.11
CA ASP A 572 -36.61 23.54 -32.31
C ASP A 572 -35.29 23.90 -33.02
N ASP A 573 -34.24 24.29 -32.28
CA ASP A 573 -32.90 24.49 -32.84
C ASP A 573 -32.36 23.19 -33.46
N LEU A 574 -32.59 22.05 -32.78
CA LEU A 574 -32.23 20.74 -33.32
C LEU A 574 -33.05 20.37 -34.56
N ALA A 575 -34.32 20.79 -34.65
CA ALA A 575 -35.16 20.56 -35.82
C ALA A 575 -34.73 21.43 -37.01
N ASP A 576 -34.34 22.68 -36.77
CA ASP A 576 -33.79 23.59 -37.78
C ASP A 576 -32.41 23.12 -38.26
N MET A 577 -31.55 22.65 -37.35
CA MET A 577 -30.27 22.01 -37.69
C MET A 577 -30.46 20.66 -38.40
N ALA A 578 -31.49 19.90 -38.03
CA ALA A 578 -31.86 18.65 -38.69
C ALA A 578 -32.59 18.86 -40.03
N GLY A 579 -32.77 20.11 -40.48
CA GLY A 579 -33.43 20.53 -41.73
C GLY A 579 -32.71 20.12 -43.02
N GLY A 580 -32.17 18.90 -43.09
CA GLY A 580 -31.60 18.29 -44.29
C GLY A 580 -30.15 17.81 -44.17
N PHE A 581 -29.49 17.96 -43.02
CA PHE A 581 -28.15 17.42 -42.84
C PHE A 581 -28.21 15.92 -42.55
N THR A 582 -27.50 15.13 -43.35
CA THR A 582 -27.08 13.78 -42.97
C THR A 582 -25.82 13.90 -42.11
N ALA A 583 -25.68 13.03 -41.11
CA ALA A 583 -24.44 12.92 -40.35
C ALA A 583 -23.85 11.56 -40.59
N TRP A 584 -22.56 11.50 -40.34
CA TRP A 584 -21.82 10.26 -40.40
C TRP A 584 -21.07 10.07 -39.10
N ARG A 585 -21.03 8.84 -38.64
CA ARG A 585 -20.31 8.42 -37.45
C ARG A 585 -19.01 7.75 -37.86
N ILE A 586 -17.91 8.21 -37.30
CA ILE A 586 -16.59 7.63 -37.50
C ILE A 586 -16.46 6.42 -36.57
N ARG A 587 -15.88 5.34 -37.08
CA ARG A 587 -15.56 4.13 -36.31
C ARG A 587 -14.10 3.78 -36.53
N ARG A 588 -13.34 3.63 -35.44
CA ARG A 588 -11.97 3.12 -35.51
C ARG A 588 -12.00 1.61 -35.71
N VAL A 589 -11.24 1.11 -36.69
CA VAL A 589 -11.22 -0.31 -37.07
C VAL A 589 -9.93 -1.04 -36.76
N GLU A 590 -8.84 -0.31 -36.51
CA GLU A 590 -7.52 -0.84 -36.14
C GLU A 590 -6.85 0.02 -35.06
N ASP A 591 -5.79 -0.49 -34.44
CA ASP A 591 -4.93 0.25 -33.52
C ASP A 591 -4.10 1.34 -34.24
N PHE A 592 -3.63 2.33 -33.47
CA PHE A 592 -2.95 3.56 -33.94
C PHE A 592 -1.66 3.35 -34.76
#